data_AF-A0A5C4LF61-F1
#
_entry.id   AF-A0A5C4LF61-F1
#
_cell.length_a   1.000
_cell.length_b   1.000
_cell.length_c   1.000
_cell.angle_alpha   90.00
_cell.angle_beta   90.00
_cell.angle_gamma   90.00
#
_symmetry.space_group_name_H-M   'P 1'
#
loop_
_entity.id
_entity.type
_entity.pdbx_description
1 polymer ?
#
loop_
_entity_poly.entity_id
_entity_poly.type
_entity_poly.pdbx_seq_one_letter_code
_entity_poly.pdbx_strand_id
1 'polypeptide(L)'
;MADSYTSNFNFPKPEVGGARNRWGTLHNDALDLIDTKLKDVDTVSLAAVKKAGDAMTGSLTFATNSQGLIFSGGTHEFDALDTQANVQRHYLDVAGDNFHIRTHDGNTELLTVDTTGLKYKGQPVLVKGDGSYLPITGGTLLGEVRGPSFRLDDQSYLTVSGFNVIVQFDNDSSLTFNRQSKTYAFFSGGASRASLDAGGNWTTSGDETAMSDERLKKMVFTIEDGLDLVKAIRPVRFTRIEDESRSLGVIAQELEKVIPELVRENDHGIKSVAYANLVAPLIAAVQELAGRVEALEGKR
;
A
#
# COMPACT_ATOMS: atom_id res chain seq x y z
N MET A 1 -86.18 -24.30 -40.54
CA MET A 1 -85.20 -24.51 -41.63
C MET A 1 -83.90 -24.98 -40.97
N ALA A 2 -82.75 -25.12 -41.63
CA ALA A 2 -81.51 -25.46 -40.92
C ALA A 2 -81.04 -24.23 -40.11
N ASP A 3 -80.73 -24.43 -38.82
CA ASP A 3 -80.19 -23.37 -37.97
C ASP A 3 -78.84 -22.88 -38.52
N SER A 4 -78.58 -21.57 -38.45
CA SER A 4 -77.31 -20.97 -38.86
C SER A 4 -76.52 -20.50 -37.64
N TYR A 5 -75.18 -20.52 -37.72
CA TYR A 5 -74.30 -20.26 -36.58
C TYR A 5 -73.23 -19.20 -36.91
N THR A 6 -72.64 -18.56 -35.91
CA THR A 6 -71.44 -17.71 -36.06
C THR A 6 -70.19 -18.56 -36.35
N SER A 7 -69.15 -17.97 -36.94
CA SER A 7 -68.02 -18.72 -37.51
C SER A 7 -66.97 -19.20 -36.51
N ASN A 8 -66.77 -18.50 -35.39
CA ASN A 8 -65.67 -18.78 -34.47
C ASN A 8 -66.11 -19.64 -33.27
N PHE A 9 -67.22 -19.28 -32.63
CA PHE A 9 -67.72 -19.95 -31.43
C PHE A 9 -69.06 -20.68 -31.60
N ASN A 10 -69.55 -20.80 -32.84
CA ASN A 10 -70.80 -21.50 -33.17
C ASN A 10 -72.02 -21.02 -32.35
N PHE A 11 -72.20 -19.71 -32.17
CA PHE A 11 -73.39 -19.19 -31.52
C PHE A 11 -74.62 -19.35 -32.43
N PRO A 12 -75.74 -19.91 -31.94
CA PRO A 12 -76.94 -20.11 -32.75
C PRO A 12 -77.57 -18.76 -33.11
N LYS A 13 -77.89 -18.58 -34.40
CA LYS A 13 -78.57 -17.38 -34.92
C LYS A 13 -80.08 -17.63 -35.02
N PRO A 14 -80.93 -16.72 -34.52
CA PRO A 14 -82.38 -16.84 -34.66
C PRO A 14 -82.84 -16.78 -36.13
N GLU A 15 -83.97 -17.45 -36.42
CA GLU A 15 -84.62 -17.38 -37.74
C GLU A 15 -85.10 -15.95 -38.03
N VAL A 16 -84.74 -15.42 -39.20
CA VAL A 16 -85.20 -14.11 -39.65
C VAL A 16 -86.63 -14.25 -40.18
N GLY A 17 -87.64 -14.01 -39.34
CA GLY A 17 -89.04 -14.01 -39.75
C GLY A 17 -89.33 -12.95 -40.83
N GLY A 18 -90.28 -13.23 -41.73
CA GLY A 18 -90.62 -12.40 -42.91
C GLY A 18 -91.22 -11.00 -42.64
N ALA A 19 -91.08 -10.47 -41.43
CA ALA A 19 -91.51 -9.13 -41.07
C ALA A 19 -90.57 -8.08 -41.69
N ARG A 20 -91.14 -6.99 -42.21
CA ARG A 20 -90.40 -5.90 -42.90
C ARG A 20 -89.42 -5.12 -42.01
N ASN A 21 -89.43 -5.35 -40.69
CA ASN A 21 -88.53 -4.69 -39.76
C ASN A 21 -87.23 -5.51 -39.62
N ARG A 22 -86.10 -4.86 -39.92
CA ARG A 22 -84.75 -5.45 -40.10
C ARG A 22 -84.13 -6.08 -38.85
N TRP A 23 -84.90 -6.38 -37.81
CA TRP A 23 -84.44 -6.81 -36.49
C TRP A 23 -83.73 -8.16 -36.50
N GLY A 24 -84.26 -9.16 -37.21
CA GLY A 24 -83.61 -10.48 -37.30
C GLY A 24 -82.22 -10.40 -37.95
N THR A 25 -82.08 -9.59 -39.00
CA THR A 25 -80.80 -9.33 -39.66
C THR A 25 -79.83 -8.60 -38.73
N LEU A 26 -80.27 -7.52 -38.08
CA LEU A 26 -79.42 -6.75 -37.17
C LEU A 26 -78.94 -7.57 -35.97
N HIS A 27 -79.75 -8.49 -35.46
CA HIS A 27 -79.37 -9.37 -34.38
C HIS A 27 -78.29 -10.37 -34.81
N ASN A 28 -78.43 -10.94 -36.01
CA ASN A 28 -77.43 -11.85 -36.57
C ASN A 28 -76.11 -11.13 -36.87
N ASP A 29 -76.16 -9.90 -37.39
CA ASP A 29 -74.97 -9.06 -37.61
C ASP A 29 -74.26 -8.72 -36.29
N ALA A 30 -75.03 -8.41 -35.24
CA ALA A 30 -74.48 -8.14 -33.91
C ALA A 30 -73.83 -9.39 -33.30
N LEU A 31 -74.43 -10.58 -33.49
CA LEU A 31 -73.85 -11.85 -33.05
C LEU A 31 -72.53 -12.15 -33.77
N ASP A 32 -72.43 -11.90 -35.08
CA ASP A 32 -71.18 -12.04 -35.83
C ASP A 32 -70.10 -11.05 -35.37
N LEU A 33 -70.49 -9.81 -35.06
CA LEU A 33 -69.57 -8.80 -34.52
C LEU A 33 -69.07 -9.19 -33.13
N ILE A 34 -69.94 -9.71 -32.26
CA ILE A 34 -69.57 -10.19 -30.94
C ILE A 34 -68.65 -11.40 -31.04
N ASP A 35 -68.96 -12.36 -31.92
CA ASP A 35 -68.14 -13.55 -32.19
C ASP A 35 -66.73 -13.16 -32.67
N THR A 36 -66.65 -12.18 -33.57
CA THR A 36 -65.37 -11.63 -34.06
C THR A 36 -64.60 -10.93 -32.94
N LYS A 37 -65.25 -10.06 -32.16
CA LYS A 37 -64.61 -9.35 -31.03
C LYS A 37 -64.15 -10.29 -29.92
N LEU A 38 -64.93 -11.32 -29.61
CA LEU A 38 -64.54 -12.37 -28.67
C LEU A 38 -63.32 -13.12 -29.20
N LYS A 39 -63.25 -13.38 -30.51
CA LYS A 39 -62.10 -14.05 -31.11
C LYS A 39 -60.84 -13.17 -31.08
N ASP A 40 -60.98 -11.87 -31.33
CA ASP A 40 -59.89 -10.92 -31.22
C ASP A 40 -59.30 -10.91 -29.79
N VAL A 41 -60.16 -10.92 -28.76
CA VAL A 41 -59.73 -11.01 -27.35
C VAL A 41 -59.15 -12.39 -27.00
N ASP A 42 -59.68 -13.48 -27.56
CA ASP A 42 -59.16 -14.84 -27.39
C ASP A 42 -57.75 -15.02 -27.98
N THR A 43 -57.42 -14.23 -29.02
CA THR A 43 -56.06 -14.18 -29.60
C THR A 43 -55.13 -13.15 -28.95
N VAL A 44 -55.65 -12.27 -28.07
CA VAL A 44 -54.80 -11.58 -27.10
C VAL A 44 -54.33 -12.65 -26.14
N SER A 45 -53.20 -13.24 -26.49
CA SER A 45 -52.54 -14.24 -25.67
C SER A 45 -52.60 -13.79 -24.23
N LEU A 46 -52.96 -14.75 -23.38
CA LEU A 46 -52.68 -14.72 -21.96
C LEU A 46 -51.15 -14.76 -21.75
N ALA A 47 -50.41 -13.82 -22.35
CA ALA A 47 -49.15 -13.29 -21.87
C ALA A 47 -49.36 -12.43 -20.60
N ALA A 48 -50.58 -12.44 -20.03
CA ALA A 48 -50.75 -12.36 -18.60
C ALA A 48 -50.04 -13.56 -17.98
N VAL A 49 -48.75 -13.35 -17.71
CA VAL A 49 -48.03 -13.80 -16.53
C VAL A 49 -49.00 -14.47 -15.56
N LYS A 50 -48.83 -15.78 -15.33
CA LYS A 50 -49.68 -16.54 -14.41
C LYS A 50 -49.60 -15.87 -13.03
N LYS A 51 -50.58 -15.03 -12.69
CA LYS A 51 -50.75 -14.46 -11.36
C LYS A 51 -51.36 -15.54 -10.48
N ALA A 52 -50.53 -16.37 -9.88
CA ALA A 52 -50.91 -17.17 -8.72
C ALA A 52 -50.56 -16.36 -7.46
N GLY A 53 -51.51 -15.56 -6.95
CA GLY A 53 -51.26 -14.66 -5.82
C GLY A 53 -50.50 -13.38 -6.20
N ASP A 54 -49.99 -12.63 -5.22
CA ASP A 54 -49.32 -11.32 -5.46
C ASP A 54 -47.87 -11.43 -5.94
N ALA A 55 -47.36 -12.64 -6.16
CA ALA A 55 -46.01 -12.88 -6.66
C ALA A 55 -46.02 -13.45 -8.09
N MET A 56 -45.17 -12.89 -8.94
CA MET A 56 -44.88 -13.48 -10.26
C MET A 56 -43.92 -14.65 -10.06
N THR A 57 -44.27 -15.83 -10.57
CA THR A 57 -43.39 -17.02 -10.53
C THR A 57 -43.01 -17.43 -11.96
N GLY A 58 -41.70 -17.57 -12.25
CA GLY A 58 -41.18 -17.96 -13.56
C GLY A 58 -39.93 -17.17 -14.01
N SER A 59 -39.29 -17.62 -15.09
CA SER A 59 -38.16 -16.90 -15.70
C SER A 59 -38.65 -15.74 -16.57
N LEU A 60 -38.09 -14.56 -16.35
CA LEU A 60 -38.30 -13.39 -17.19
C LEU A 60 -37.15 -13.32 -18.21
N THR A 61 -37.46 -13.50 -19.50
CA THR A 61 -36.46 -13.44 -20.59
C THR A 61 -36.69 -12.17 -21.43
N PHE A 62 -35.64 -11.36 -21.61
CA PHE A 62 -35.69 -10.14 -22.42
C PHE A 62 -35.15 -10.38 -23.83
N ALA A 63 -35.65 -9.63 -24.82
CA ALA A 63 -35.10 -9.65 -26.18
C ALA A 63 -33.64 -9.13 -26.19
N THR A 64 -32.82 -9.60 -27.14
CA THR A 64 -31.36 -9.33 -27.21
C THR A 64 -30.96 -7.86 -27.36
N ASN A 65 -31.93 -6.99 -27.64
CA ASN A 65 -31.81 -5.55 -27.84
C ASN A 65 -32.51 -4.72 -26.73
N SER A 66 -32.86 -5.36 -25.61
CA SER A 66 -33.41 -4.68 -24.43
C SER A 66 -32.30 -3.99 -23.64
N GLN A 67 -32.52 -2.76 -23.17
CA GLN A 67 -31.55 -1.91 -22.44
C GLN A 67 -31.29 -2.36 -20.98
N GLY A 68 -31.70 -3.56 -20.60
CA GLY A 68 -31.62 -4.11 -19.24
C GLY A 68 -32.93 -3.99 -18.44
N LEU A 69 -32.88 -4.48 -17.20
CA LEU A 69 -33.97 -4.39 -16.22
C LEU A 69 -33.76 -3.13 -15.38
N ILE A 70 -34.61 -2.12 -15.56
CA ILE A 70 -34.57 -0.88 -14.80
C ILE A 70 -35.45 -1.04 -13.57
N PHE A 71 -34.84 -0.96 -12.39
CA PHE A 71 -35.57 -0.84 -11.14
C PHE A 71 -35.64 0.64 -10.77
N SER A 72 -36.82 1.25 -10.86
CA SER A 72 -36.99 2.68 -10.59
C SER A 72 -37.46 2.91 -9.17
N GLY A 73 -36.59 3.50 -8.34
CA GLY A 73 -36.89 4.00 -7.01
C GLY A 73 -36.95 2.91 -5.92
N GLY A 74 -36.25 3.16 -4.81
CA GLY A 74 -36.29 2.34 -3.60
C GLY A 74 -35.21 1.25 -3.52
N THR A 75 -35.34 0.40 -2.51
CA THR A 75 -34.49 -0.77 -2.28
C THR A 75 -35.12 -1.98 -2.96
N HIS A 76 -34.34 -2.70 -3.76
CA HIS A 76 -34.81 -3.88 -4.47
C HIS A 76 -34.21 -5.14 -3.84
N GLU A 77 -35.07 -6.13 -3.56
CA GLU A 77 -34.68 -7.39 -2.94
C GLU A 77 -34.44 -8.45 -4.02
N PHE A 78 -33.33 -9.17 -3.88
CA PHE A 78 -33.01 -10.32 -4.71
C PHE A 78 -32.72 -11.51 -3.81
N ASP A 79 -33.43 -12.59 -4.08
CA ASP A 79 -33.23 -13.88 -3.44
C ASP A 79 -32.26 -14.70 -4.28
N ALA A 80 -31.05 -14.91 -3.75
CA ALA A 80 -30.13 -15.90 -4.31
C ALA A 80 -30.23 -17.18 -3.46
N LEU A 81 -30.48 -18.31 -4.12
CA LEU A 81 -30.35 -19.62 -3.48
C LEU A 81 -28.86 -19.96 -3.41
N ASP A 82 -28.37 -20.29 -2.22
CA ASP A 82 -27.03 -20.89 -2.10
C ASP A 82 -27.03 -22.32 -2.71
N THR A 83 -25.85 -22.95 -2.79
CA THR A 83 -25.70 -24.32 -3.31
C THR A 83 -26.49 -25.38 -2.53
N GLN A 84 -27.09 -25.03 -1.39
CA GLN A 84 -27.93 -25.87 -0.53
C GLN A 84 -29.41 -25.43 -0.54
N ALA A 85 -29.79 -24.52 -1.45
CA ALA A 85 -31.13 -23.94 -1.56
C ALA A 85 -31.59 -23.13 -0.33
N ASN A 86 -30.67 -22.63 0.50
CA ASN A 86 -31.03 -21.61 1.48
C ASN A 86 -31.14 -20.25 0.78
N VAL A 87 -32.18 -19.49 1.13
CA VAL A 87 -32.38 -18.15 0.59
C VAL A 87 -31.42 -17.18 1.29
N GLN A 88 -30.39 -16.73 0.58
CA GLN A 88 -29.59 -15.58 0.97
C GLN A 88 -30.23 -14.34 0.36
N ARG A 89 -30.91 -13.56 1.19
CA ARG A 89 -31.59 -12.33 0.76
C ARG A 89 -30.59 -11.20 0.75
N HIS A 90 -30.44 -10.57 -0.41
CA HIS A 90 -29.57 -9.43 -0.61
C HIS A 90 -30.37 -8.26 -1.14
N TYR A 91 -29.98 -7.06 -0.74
CA TYR A 91 -30.56 -5.85 -1.29
C TYR A 91 -29.60 -5.18 -2.24
N LEU A 92 -30.15 -4.70 -3.35
CA LEU A 92 -29.52 -3.77 -4.26
C LEU A 92 -30.24 -2.43 -4.16
N ASP A 93 -29.50 -1.37 -3.92
CA ASP A 93 -30.08 -0.04 -3.91
C ASP A 93 -29.12 1.03 -4.40
N VAL A 94 -29.73 2.11 -4.88
CA VAL A 94 -29.04 3.35 -5.19
C VAL A 94 -29.56 4.40 -4.23
N ALA A 95 -28.67 4.87 -3.35
CA ALA A 95 -28.98 5.90 -2.36
C ALA A 95 -28.16 7.15 -2.68
N GLY A 96 -28.81 8.19 -3.20
CA GLY A 96 -28.10 9.34 -3.78
C GLY A 96 -27.34 8.93 -5.04
N ASP A 97 -26.04 9.24 -5.09
CA ASP A 97 -25.13 8.88 -6.20
C ASP A 97 -24.41 7.53 -6.01
N ASN A 98 -24.72 6.81 -4.93
CA ASN A 98 -23.98 5.61 -4.53
C ASN A 98 -24.75 4.34 -4.82
N PHE A 99 -24.03 3.29 -5.18
CA PHE A 99 -24.56 1.95 -5.39
C PHE A 99 -24.18 1.04 -4.23
N HIS A 100 -25.15 0.33 -3.67
CA HIS A 100 -25.00 -0.52 -2.50
C HIS A 100 -25.47 -1.96 -2.76
N ILE A 101 -24.72 -2.92 -2.21
CA ILE A 101 -25.13 -4.31 -2.02
C ILE A 101 -25.13 -4.59 -0.51
N ARG A 102 -26.30 -4.95 0.04
CA ARG A 102 -26.49 -5.15 1.50
C ARG A 102 -26.98 -6.55 1.85
N THR A 103 -26.71 -6.98 3.07
CA THR A 103 -27.33 -8.19 3.66
C THR A 103 -28.80 -7.97 3.98
N HIS A 104 -29.55 -9.07 4.14
CA HIS A 104 -30.98 -9.09 4.44
C HIS A 104 -31.41 -8.28 5.68
N ASP A 105 -30.53 -8.11 6.66
CA ASP A 105 -30.81 -7.27 7.83
C ASP A 105 -30.87 -5.76 7.49
N GLY A 106 -30.56 -5.39 6.24
CA GLY A 106 -30.54 -4.01 5.73
C GLY A 106 -29.41 -3.16 6.30
N ASN A 107 -28.64 -3.71 7.25
CA ASN A 107 -27.73 -2.98 8.13
C ASN A 107 -26.26 -3.22 7.80
N THR A 108 -25.91 -4.33 7.14
CA THR A 108 -24.52 -4.59 6.73
C THR A 108 -24.31 -4.33 5.24
N GLU A 109 -23.53 -3.30 4.93
CA GLU A 109 -23.02 -3.06 3.58
C GLU A 109 -21.97 -4.13 3.24
N LEU A 110 -22.22 -4.88 2.17
CA LEU A 110 -21.26 -5.86 1.65
C LEU A 110 -20.37 -5.21 0.60
N LEU A 111 -20.94 -4.43 -0.32
CA LEU A 111 -20.21 -3.70 -1.34
C LEU A 111 -20.83 -2.31 -1.48
N THR A 112 -20.01 -1.28 -1.47
CA THR A 112 -20.43 0.10 -1.72
C THR A 112 -19.55 0.70 -2.80
N VAL A 113 -20.17 1.31 -3.80
CA VAL A 113 -19.52 2.18 -4.78
C VAL A 113 -20.04 3.58 -4.53
N ASP A 114 -19.18 4.45 -4.04
CA ASP A 114 -19.50 5.85 -3.80
C ASP A 114 -18.48 6.78 -4.47
N THR A 115 -18.63 8.10 -4.25
CA THR A 115 -17.69 9.12 -4.75
C THR A 115 -16.24 8.94 -4.27
N THR A 116 -15.99 8.07 -3.29
CA THR A 116 -14.67 7.75 -2.75
C THR A 116 -14.14 6.36 -3.19
N GLY A 117 -14.88 5.60 -3.99
CA GLY A 117 -14.43 4.36 -4.63
C GLY A 117 -15.18 3.09 -4.21
N LEU A 118 -14.61 1.92 -4.54
CA LEU A 118 -15.16 0.60 -4.24
C LEU A 118 -14.75 0.14 -2.83
N LYS A 119 -15.72 -0.22 -1.99
CA LYS A 119 -15.51 -0.65 -0.60
C LYS A 119 -16.20 -1.99 -0.34
N TYR A 120 -15.57 -2.87 0.43
CA TYR A 120 -16.16 -4.12 0.94
C TYR A 120 -16.26 -4.05 2.46
N LYS A 121 -17.47 -4.16 3.03
CA LYS A 121 -17.72 -4.02 4.47
C LYS A 121 -17.09 -2.77 5.11
N GLY A 122 -17.17 -1.63 4.41
CA GLY A 122 -16.60 -0.36 4.85
C GLY A 122 -15.07 -0.25 4.75
N GLN A 123 -14.38 -1.29 4.28
CA GLN A 123 -12.94 -1.26 4.04
C GLN A 123 -12.65 -1.04 2.55
N PRO A 124 -11.62 -0.25 2.20
CA PRO A 124 -11.23 -0.06 0.80
C PRO A 124 -10.78 -1.40 0.19
N VAL A 125 -11.28 -1.70 -1.02
CA VAL A 125 -10.90 -2.91 -1.74
C VAL A 125 -9.60 -2.68 -2.48
N LEU A 126 -8.66 -3.57 -2.22
CA LEU A 126 -7.36 -3.65 -2.83
C LEU A 126 -7.49 -4.42 -4.17
N VAL A 127 -7.28 -3.76 -5.33
CA VAL A 127 -7.30 -4.42 -6.67
C VAL A 127 -5.95 -5.04 -7.08
N LYS A 128 -5.99 -6.22 -7.71
CA LYS A 128 -4.82 -6.90 -8.30
C LYS A 128 -4.97 -7.16 -9.79
N GLY A 129 -3.82 -7.20 -10.46
CA GLY A 129 -3.55 -7.95 -11.69
C GLY A 129 -3.78 -7.22 -13.02
N ASP A 130 -4.57 -6.15 -13.02
CA ASP A 130 -4.90 -5.36 -14.22
C ASP A 130 -4.33 -3.93 -14.19
N GLY A 131 -3.57 -3.57 -13.15
CA GLY A 131 -2.90 -2.28 -13.01
C GLY A 131 -3.63 -1.22 -12.18
N SER A 132 -4.68 -1.58 -11.43
CA SER A 132 -5.37 -0.65 -10.52
C SER A 132 -4.93 -0.79 -9.04
N TYR A 133 -5.03 0.32 -8.27
CA TYR A 133 -4.43 0.49 -6.94
C TYR A 133 -5.28 -0.04 -5.77
N LEU A 134 -4.60 -0.17 -4.63
CA LEU A 134 -5.14 -0.52 -3.34
C LEU A 134 -5.11 0.72 -2.41
N PRO A 135 -6.12 1.63 -2.43
CA PRO A 135 -6.04 2.85 -1.61
C PRO A 135 -6.28 2.51 -0.14
N ILE A 136 -5.28 2.76 0.71
CA ILE A 136 -5.42 2.73 2.17
C ILE A 136 -5.23 4.17 2.66
N THR A 137 -6.33 4.86 2.88
CA THR A 137 -6.30 6.15 3.58
C THR A 137 -6.69 5.88 5.03
N GLY A 138 -5.72 5.98 5.94
CA GLY A 138 -5.95 5.86 7.39
C GLY A 138 -6.07 4.43 7.95
N GLY A 139 -5.74 3.38 7.18
CA GLY A 139 -5.78 1.98 7.63
C GLY A 139 -4.40 1.30 7.66
N THR A 140 -4.13 0.51 8.70
CA THR A 140 -2.95 -0.35 8.81
C THR A 140 -3.06 -1.53 7.82
N LEU A 141 -2.03 -1.77 7.01
CA LEU A 141 -1.93 -3.04 6.27
C LEU A 141 -1.62 -4.17 7.25
N LEU A 142 -2.56 -5.11 7.41
CA LEU A 142 -2.34 -6.35 8.13
C LEU A 142 -2.05 -7.47 7.10
N GLY A 143 -0.81 -7.96 7.05
CA GLY A 143 -0.42 -9.08 6.18
C GLY A 143 0.95 -8.91 5.50
N GLU A 144 1.36 -9.93 4.74
CA GLU A 144 2.62 -9.93 3.96
C GLU A 144 2.38 -9.36 2.55
N VAL A 145 3.18 -8.38 2.14
CA VAL A 145 3.19 -7.87 0.75
C VAL A 145 4.15 -8.72 -0.08
N ARG A 146 3.60 -9.65 -0.87
CA ARG A 146 4.38 -10.49 -1.81
C ARG A 146 4.35 -9.88 -3.21
N GLY A 147 5.41 -9.15 -3.55
CA GLY A 147 5.59 -8.54 -4.87
C GLY A 147 7.06 -8.26 -5.15
N PRO A 148 7.44 -7.97 -6.42
CA PRO A 148 8.84 -7.75 -6.79
C PRO A 148 9.43 -6.46 -6.21
N SER A 149 8.58 -5.54 -5.74
CA SER A 149 9.01 -4.26 -5.19
C SER A 149 7.94 -3.66 -4.28
N PHE A 150 8.37 -3.01 -3.20
CA PHE A 150 7.60 -2.03 -2.44
C PHE A 150 8.16 -0.64 -2.75
N ARG A 151 7.32 0.30 -3.22
CA ARG A 151 7.73 1.67 -3.59
C ARG A 151 7.13 2.67 -2.61
N LEU A 152 7.93 3.66 -2.20
CA LEU A 152 7.52 4.82 -1.42
C LEU A 152 7.76 6.07 -2.29
N ASP A 153 6.78 6.97 -2.37
CA ASP A 153 6.86 8.20 -3.16
C ASP A 153 7.60 9.32 -2.39
N ASP A 154 7.76 10.48 -3.02
CA ASP A 154 8.43 11.64 -2.42
C ASP A 154 7.85 11.99 -1.03
N GLN A 155 8.73 12.29 -0.08
CA GLN A 155 8.39 12.61 1.32
C GLN A 155 7.70 11.48 2.10
N SER A 156 7.66 10.25 1.57
CA SER A 156 7.16 9.08 2.31
C SER A 156 8.26 8.43 3.16
N TYR A 157 7.91 7.99 4.38
CA TYR A 157 8.83 7.29 5.29
C TYR A 157 8.26 5.95 5.75
N LEU A 158 9.13 5.00 6.05
CA LEU A 158 8.78 3.74 6.71
C LEU A 158 9.06 3.87 8.21
N THR A 159 8.01 3.90 9.03
CA THR A 159 8.16 3.83 10.50
C THR A 159 8.03 2.38 10.96
N VAL A 160 9.09 1.87 11.61
CA VAL A 160 9.08 0.57 12.28
C VAL A 160 9.24 0.78 13.78
N SER A 161 8.35 0.21 14.58
CA SER A 161 8.39 0.31 16.04
C SER A 161 8.19 -1.06 16.68
N GLY A 162 8.90 -1.32 17.77
CA GLY A 162 8.75 -2.55 18.57
C GLY A 162 9.57 -3.77 18.12
N PHE A 163 10.22 -3.73 16.97
CA PHE A 163 10.92 -4.87 16.37
C PHE A 163 12.35 -4.56 15.94
N ASN A 164 13.14 -5.61 15.68
CA ASN A 164 14.38 -5.50 14.93
C ASN A 164 14.06 -5.16 13.47
N VAL A 165 14.95 -4.43 12.80
CA VAL A 165 14.84 -4.13 11.38
C VAL A 165 15.95 -4.88 10.66
N ILE A 166 15.60 -5.57 9.57
CA ILE A 166 16.55 -6.24 8.68
C ILE A 166 16.19 -5.83 7.25
N VAL A 167 17.12 -5.21 6.55
CA VAL A 167 17.08 -5.00 5.10
C VAL A 167 18.02 -6.03 4.49
N GLN A 168 17.45 -7.13 4.00
CA GLN A 168 18.19 -8.22 3.39
C GLN A 168 18.47 -7.93 1.91
N PHE A 169 19.72 -8.12 1.46
CA PHE A 169 20.10 -7.95 0.05
C PHE A 169 20.26 -9.28 -0.68
N ASP A 170 20.86 -10.27 -0.03
CA ASP A 170 21.05 -11.65 -0.50
C ASP A 170 20.99 -12.62 0.69
N ASN A 171 21.47 -13.87 0.61
CA ASN A 171 21.39 -14.79 1.75
C ASN A 171 22.31 -14.40 2.95
N ASP A 172 23.35 -13.62 2.68
CA ASP A 172 24.50 -13.40 3.57
C ASP A 172 24.84 -11.91 3.80
N SER A 173 24.14 -11.01 3.11
CA SER A 173 24.35 -9.56 3.19
C SER A 173 23.08 -8.83 3.62
N SER A 174 23.19 -7.98 4.65
CA SER A 174 22.07 -7.21 5.19
C SER A 174 22.51 -5.94 5.92
N LEU A 175 21.58 -4.99 6.06
CA LEU A 175 21.63 -3.93 7.06
C LEU A 175 20.66 -4.26 8.18
N THR A 176 21.12 -4.16 9.42
CA THR A 176 20.28 -4.51 10.58
C THR A 176 20.27 -3.41 11.62
N PHE A 177 19.13 -3.27 12.28
CA PHE A 177 18.99 -2.60 13.58
C PHE A 177 18.47 -3.61 14.60
N ASN A 178 19.29 -3.93 15.59
CA ASN A 178 18.88 -4.74 16.73
C ASN A 178 18.36 -3.84 17.84
N ARG A 179 17.07 -3.94 18.17
CA ARG A 179 16.39 -3.10 19.15
C ARG A 179 16.89 -3.34 20.57
N GLN A 180 17.21 -4.58 20.92
CA GLN A 180 17.62 -4.95 22.27
C GLN A 180 19.04 -4.45 22.58
N SER A 181 19.98 -4.66 21.67
CA SER A 181 21.36 -4.18 21.80
C SER A 181 21.56 -2.75 21.31
N LYS A 182 20.54 -2.13 20.70
CA LYS A 182 20.59 -0.82 20.04
C LYS A 182 21.74 -0.70 19.04
N THR A 183 22.00 -1.78 18.29
CA THR A 183 23.14 -1.87 17.37
C THR A 183 22.68 -1.71 15.93
N TYR A 184 23.35 -0.85 15.18
CA TYR A 184 23.29 -0.84 13.72
C TYR A 184 24.45 -1.66 13.18
N ALA A 185 24.19 -2.59 12.26
CA ALA A 185 25.25 -3.45 11.73
C ALA A 185 25.11 -3.71 10.23
N PHE A 186 26.28 -3.79 9.59
CA PHE A 186 26.47 -4.03 8.16
C PHE A 186 27.04 -5.44 7.99
N PHE A 187 26.26 -6.35 7.41
CA PHE A 187 26.67 -7.73 7.16
C PHE A 187 27.01 -7.94 5.70
N SER A 188 28.08 -8.69 5.43
CA SER A 188 28.42 -9.17 4.09
C SER A 188 29.17 -10.50 4.18
N GLY A 189 28.72 -11.48 3.40
CA GLY A 189 29.25 -12.84 3.43
C GLY A 189 29.08 -13.52 4.80
N GLY A 190 27.94 -13.27 5.48
CA GLY A 190 27.57 -13.93 6.73
C GLY A 190 28.26 -13.37 7.97
N ALA A 191 29.09 -12.33 7.84
CA ALA A 191 29.83 -11.73 8.94
C ALA A 191 29.57 -10.22 9.06
N SER A 192 29.62 -9.70 10.29
CA SER A 192 29.58 -8.26 10.55
C SER A 192 30.86 -7.60 10.02
N ARG A 193 30.70 -6.61 9.15
CA ARG A 193 31.80 -5.82 8.55
C ARG A 193 31.99 -4.48 9.23
N ALA A 194 30.88 -3.89 9.68
CA ALA A 194 30.91 -2.70 10.50
C ALA A 194 29.70 -2.66 11.43
N SER A 195 29.84 -2.00 12.58
CA SER A 195 28.71 -1.76 13.48
C SER A 195 28.87 -0.49 14.30
N LEU A 196 27.73 0.15 14.61
CA LEU A 196 27.58 1.18 15.63
C LEU A 196 26.81 0.59 16.81
N ASP A 197 27.42 0.53 17.98
CA ASP A 197 26.78 0.01 19.19
C ASP A 197 26.01 1.08 19.98
N ALA A 198 25.37 0.66 21.08
CA ALA A 198 24.61 1.55 21.96
C ALA A 198 25.45 2.63 22.65
N GLY A 199 26.77 2.40 22.78
CA GLY A 199 27.71 3.35 23.37
C GLY A 199 28.32 4.30 22.34
N GLY A 200 27.86 4.27 21.09
CA GLY A 200 28.38 5.12 20.03
C GLY A 200 29.72 4.65 19.46
N ASN A 201 30.17 3.43 19.79
CA ASN A 201 31.41 2.91 19.25
C ASN A 201 31.19 2.42 17.82
N TRP A 202 31.99 2.94 16.90
CA TRP A 202 32.11 2.40 15.55
C TRP A 202 33.19 1.32 15.54
N THR A 203 32.89 0.16 14.97
CA THR A 203 33.83 -0.95 14.83
C THR A 203 33.81 -1.46 13.40
N THR A 204 34.97 -1.64 12.78
CA THR A 204 35.14 -2.28 11.48
C THR A 204 35.95 -3.57 11.60
N SER A 205 35.66 -4.59 10.78
CA SER A 205 36.45 -5.84 10.78
C SER A 205 37.68 -5.81 9.87
N GLY A 206 37.90 -4.73 9.12
CA GLY A 206 39.10 -4.49 8.31
C GLY A 206 39.78 -3.15 8.65
N ASP A 207 40.79 -2.79 7.86
CA ASP A 207 41.59 -1.58 8.06
C ASP A 207 40.80 -0.29 7.79
N GLU A 208 41.05 0.72 8.62
CA GLU A 208 40.55 2.08 8.41
C GLU A 208 41.57 2.88 7.59
N THR A 209 41.30 3.03 6.29
CA THR A 209 42.19 3.77 5.38
C THR A 209 41.70 5.19 5.12
N ALA A 210 42.60 6.18 5.17
CA ALA A 210 42.34 7.55 4.75
C ALA A 210 43.00 7.84 3.39
N MET A 211 42.31 8.56 2.50
CA MET A 211 42.86 8.95 1.20
C MET A 211 44.10 9.85 1.40
N SER A 212 45.23 9.47 0.79
CA SER A 212 46.52 10.16 0.98
C SER A 212 47.34 10.30 -0.32
N ASP A 213 46.70 10.07 -1.47
CA ASP A 213 47.31 10.19 -2.81
C ASP A 213 47.85 11.62 -3.05
N GLU A 214 49.02 11.74 -3.69
CA GLU A 214 49.67 13.03 -3.95
C GLU A 214 48.79 13.98 -4.78
N ARG A 215 47.95 13.44 -5.67
CA ARG A 215 47.04 14.21 -6.54
C ARG A 215 45.90 14.87 -5.75
N LEU A 216 45.66 14.43 -4.52
CA LEU A 216 44.67 14.99 -3.61
C LEU A 216 45.27 16.06 -2.68
N LYS A 217 46.56 16.40 -2.86
CA LYS A 217 47.30 17.33 -2.00
C LYS A 217 47.83 18.51 -2.81
N LYS A 218 47.93 19.67 -2.17
CA LYS A 218 48.56 20.88 -2.71
C LYS A 218 49.39 21.53 -1.60
N MET A 219 50.43 22.28 -1.98
CA MET A 219 51.30 22.99 -1.03
C MET A 219 51.85 22.04 0.04
N VAL A 220 52.53 20.98 -0.41
CA VAL A 220 53.08 19.95 0.48
C VAL A 220 54.44 20.43 1.02
N PHE A 221 54.54 20.57 2.34
CA PHE A 221 55.76 20.92 3.06
C PHE A 221 56.12 19.80 4.04
N THR A 222 57.42 19.61 4.27
CA THR A 222 57.92 18.72 5.32
C THR A 222 57.59 19.33 6.69
N ILE A 223 57.21 18.49 7.65
CA ILE A 223 57.05 18.93 9.05
C ILE A 223 58.45 19.08 9.65
N GLU A 224 58.83 20.32 9.93
CA GLU A 224 60.03 20.66 10.70
C GLU A 224 59.69 20.75 12.19
N ASP A 225 60.71 20.69 13.06
CA ASP A 225 60.58 20.81 14.52
C ASP A 225 59.55 19.86 15.16
N GLY A 226 59.44 18.63 14.62
CA GLY A 226 58.49 17.63 15.09
C GLY A 226 58.63 17.33 16.59
N LEU A 227 59.86 17.35 17.12
CA LEU A 227 60.08 17.14 18.55
C LEU A 227 59.47 18.26 19.41
N ASP A 228 59.57 19.52 18.98
CA ASP A 228 59.01 20.64 19.71
C ASP A 228 57.48 20.68 19.63
N LEU A 229 56.89 20.30 18.49
CA LEU A 229 55.44 20.08 18.38
C LEU A 229 54.95 19.02 19.37
N VAL A 230 55.60 17.85 19.41
CA VAL A 230 55.21 16.75 20.31
C VAL A 230 55.41 17.14 21.78
N LYS A 231 56.47 17.87 22.13
CA LYS A 231 56.70 18.37 23.49
C LYS A 231 55.66 19.38 23.96
N ALA A 232 55.05 20.13 23.04
CA ALA A 232 53.97 21.06 23.35
C ALA A 232 52.62 20.38 23.58
N ILE A 233 52.46 19.11 23.18
CA ILE A 233 51.23 18.33 23.37
C ILE A 233 51.25 17.65 24.74
N ARG A 234 50.22 17.93 25.54
CA ARG A 234 50.06 17.30 26.86
C ARG A 234 49.23 16.00 26.75
N PRO A 235 49.80 14.82 26.97
CA PRO A 235 49.02 13.60 27.11
C PRO A 235 48.27 13.61 28.45
N VAL A 236 47.00 13.23 28.42
CA VAL A 236 46.13 13.22 29.61
C VAL A 236 45.49 11.86 29.84
N ARG A 237 45.30 11.52 31.11
CA ARG A 237 44.37 10.49 31.56
C ARG A 237 43.07 11.17 31.97
N PHE A 238 41.94 10.65 31.53
CA PHE A 238 40.65 11.20 31.88
C PHE A 238 39.63 10.09 32.07
N THR A 239 38.54 10.44 32.74
CA THR A 239 37.34 9.62 32.83
C THR A 239 36.27 10.29 32.00
N ARG A 240 35.63 9.55 31.09
CA ARG A 240 34.52 10.06 30.29
C ARG A 240 33.32 10.34 31.20
N ILE A 241 32.63 11.46 30.96
CA ILE A 241 31.44 11.84 31.74
C ILE A 241 30.26 10.91 31.42
N GLU A 242 30.17 10.42 30.17
CA GLU A 242 29.03 9.63 29.70
C GLU A 242 28.97 8.22 30.30
N ASP A 243 30.11 7.51 30.40
CA ASP A 243 30.16 6.09 30.75
C ASP A 243 31.14 5.76 31.89
N GLU A 244 31.76 6.77 32.51
CA GLU A 244 32.80 6.64 33.55
C GLU A 244 34.02 5.78 33.15
N SER A 245 34.21 5.53 31.86
CA SER A 245 35.35 4.77 31.37
C SER A 245 36.64 5.58 31.46
N ARG A 246 37.73 4.91 31.86
CA ARG A 246 39.07 5.51 31.91
C ARG A 246 39.71 5.43 30.53
N SER A 247 40.22 6.55 30.05
CA SER A 247 40.85 6.68 28.74
C SER A 247 42.13 7.53 28.81
N LEU A 248 42.93 7.41 27.76
CA LEU A 248 44.12 8.22 27.49
C LEU A 248 43.88 9.01 26.21
N GLY A 249 44.40 10.22 26.15
CA GLY A 249 44.28 11.04 24.94
C GLY A 249 44.88 12.42 25.11
N VAL A 250 44.34 13.37 24.35
CA VAL A 250 44.69 14.79 24.39
C VAL A 250 43.44 15.64 24.57
N ILE A 251 43.60 16.86 25.05
CA ILE A 251 42.51 17.84 25.13
C ILE A 251 42.48 18.63 23.82
N ALA A 252 41.34 18.59 23.11
CA ALA A 252 41.21 19.23 21.79
C ALA A 252 41.55 20.74 21.82
N GLN A 253 41.14 21.44 22.88
CA GLN A 253 41.40 22.88 23.08
C GLN A 253 42.88 23.19 23.34
N GLU A 254 43.63 22.24 23.91
CA GLU A 254 45.08 22.39 24.10
C GLU A 254 45.80 22.10 22.78
N LEU A 255 45.39 21.05 22.07
CA LEU A 255 45.95 20.68 20.77
C LEU A 255 45.71 21.78 19.72
N GLU A 256 44.55 22.43 19.73
CA GLU A 256 44.21 23.50 18.78
C GLU A 256 45.21 24.67 18.82
N LYS A 257 45.83 24.93 19.98
CA LYS A 257 46.85 25.98 20.13
C LYS A 257 48.21 25.60 19.53
N VAL A 258 48.42 24.30 19.26
CA VAL A 258 49.68 23.74 18.78
C VAL A 258 49.56 23.31 17.32
N ILE A 259 48.55 22.50 16.99
CA ILE A 259 48.28 21.94 15.65
C ILE A 259 46.77 22.07 15.35
N PRO A 260 46.29 23.28 15.00
CA PRO A 260 44.85 23.54 14.79
C PRO A 260 44.26 22.69 13.66
N GLU A 261 45.05 22.25 12.69
CA GLU A 261 44.59 21.48 11.53
C GLU A 261 44.03 20.09 11.91
N LEU A 262 44.36 19.60 13.11
CA LEU A 262 43.88 18.31 13.62
C LEU A 262 42.60 18.41 14.45
N VAL A 263 42.08 19.62 14.68
CA VAL A 263 40.89 19.84 15.50
C VAL A 263 39.71 20.22 14.62
N ARG A 264 38.56 19.57 14.85
CA ARG A 264 37.29 19.82 14.17
C ARG A 264 36.25 20.24 15.20
N GLU A 265 35.40 21.20 14.87
CA GLU A 265 34.27 21.62 15.71
C GLU A 265 32.96 21.31 14.98
N ASN A 266 32.00 20.72 15.68
CA ASN A 266 30.66 20.46 15.12
C ASN A 266 29.71 21.64 15.36
N ASP A 267 28.49 21.56 14.82
CA ASP A 267 27.47 22.63 14.94
C ASP A 267 27.01 22.91 16.38
N HIS A 268 27.41 22.06 17.34
CA HIS A 268 27.13 22.23 18.77
C HIS A 268 28.32 22.80 19.57
N GLY A 269 29.41 23.17 18.91
CA GLY A 269 30.62 23.71 19.55
C GLY A 269 31.49 22.65 20.23
N ILE A 270 31.25 21.36 19.98
CA ILE A 270 32.08 20.26 20.53
C ILE A 270 33.27 20.05 19.61
N LYS A 271 34.47 20.18 20.18
CA LYS A 271 35.75 19.94 19.48
C LYS A 271 36.14 18.46 19.51
N SER A 272 36.64 17.94 18.41
CA SER A 272 37.12 16.57 18.20
C SER A 272 38.50 16.57 17.54
N VAL A 273 39.26 15.48 17.67
CA VAL A 273 40.65 15.37 17.19
C VAL A 273 40.76 14.29 16.12
N ALA A 274 41.43 14.61 15.02
CA ALA A 274 41.84 13.65 14.00
C ALA A 274 43.04 12.82 14.49
N TYR A 275 42.80 11.88 15.41
CA TYR A 275 43.85 11.12 16.11
C TYR A 275 44.83 10.40 15.17
N ALA A 276 44.36 9.80 14.07
CA ALA A 276 45.22 9.12 13.10
C ALA A 276 46.29 10.06 12.49
N ASN A 277 46.00 11.35 12.40
CA ASN A 277 46.90 12.34 11.81
C ASN A 277 48.00 12.80 12.77
N LEU A 278 47.88 12.53 14.08
CA LEU A 278 48.97 12.77 15.05
C LEU A 278 50.21 11.92 14.76
N VAL A 279 50.08 10.86 13.96
CA VAL A 279 51.21 10.03 13.53
C VAL A 279 52.25 10.85 12.74
N ALA A 280 51.83 11.82 11.93
CA ALA A 280 52.75 12.62 11.12
C ALA A 280 53.78 13.42 11.96
N PRO A 281 53.38 14.24 12.96
CA PRO A 281 54.35 14.92 13.83
C PRO A 281 55.16 13.95 14.70
N LEU A 282 54.60 12.79 15.08
CA LEU A 282 55.35 11.75 15.80
C LEU A 282 56.48 11.15 14.94
N ILE A 283 56.23 10.88 13.66
CA ILE A 283 57.27 10.41 12.72
C ILE A 283 58.38 11.46 12.61
N ALA A 284 58.04 12.73 12.41
CA ALA A 284 59.01 13.82 12.32
C ALA A 284 59.87 13.93 13.60
N ALA A 285 59.24 13.86 14.79
CA ALA A 285 59.95 13.89 16.07
C ALA A 285 60.94 12.72 16.22
N VAL A 286 60.56 11.51 15.81
CA VAL A 286 61.43 10.33 15.88
C VAL A 286 62.62 10.47 14.92
N GLN A 287 62.39 10.95 13.70
CA GLN A 287 63.46 11.20 12.72
C GLN A 287 64.45 12.26 13.23
N GLU A 288 63.93 13.34 13.83
CA GLU A 288 64.76 14.39 14.44
C GLU A 288 65.59 13.85 15.61
N LEU A 289 64.97 13.06 16.51
CA LEU A 289 65.66 12.42 17.63
C LEU A 289 66.74 11.44 17.14
N ALA A 290 66.45 10.64 16.11
CA ALA A 290 67.42 9.71 15.53
C ALA A 290 68.66 10.44 15.00
N GLY A 291 68.48 11.52 14.23
CA GLY A 291 69.59 12.33 13.73
C GLY A 291 70.42 12.97 14.85
N ARG A 292 69.78 13.38 15.96
CA ARG A 292 70.50 13.88 17.15
C ARG A 292 71.32 12.80 17.83
N VAL A 293 70.80 11.57 17.93
CA VAL A 293 71.52 10.43 18.51
C VAL A 293 72.73 10.06 17.66
N GLU A 294 72.57 9.94 16.34
CA GLU A 294 73.68 9.65 15.42
C GLU A 294 74.78 10.71 15.52
N ALA A 295 74.40 11.99 15.60
CA ALA A 295 75.35 13.10 15.77
C ALA A 295 76.07 13.09 17.14
N LEU A 296 75.48 12.49 18.18
CA LEU A 296 76.10 12.32 19.49
C LEU A 296 77.01 11.09 19.54
N GLU A 297 76.62 9.99 18.90
CA GLU A 297 77.39 8.75 18.84
C GLU A 297 78.60 8.87 17.91
N GLY A 298 78.49 9.55 16.77
CA GLY A 298 79.62 9.81 15.86
C GLY A 298 80.66 10.80 16.40
N LYS A 299 80.43 11.39 17.58
CA LYS A 299 81.39 12.24 18.30
C LYS A 299 82.20 11.45 19.35
N ARG A 300 81.95 10.15 19.52
CA ARG A 300 82.73 9.24 20.37
C ARG A 300 83.70 8.42 19.53
#